data_AF-A0A4Y7LZJ3-F1
#
_entry.id   AF-A0A4Y7LZJ3-F1
#
_cell.length_a   1.000
_cell.length_b   1.000
_cell.length_c   1.000
_cell.angle_alpha   90.00
_cell.angle_beta   90.00
_cell.angle_gamma   90.00
#
_symmetry.space_group_name_H-M   'P 1'
#
loop_
_entity.id
_entity.type
_entity.pdbx_description
1 polymer ?
#
loop_
_entity_poly.entity_id
_entity_poly.type
_entity_poly.pdbx_seq_one_letter_code
_entity_poly.pdbx_strand_id
1 'polypeptide(L)'
;MATLTMAILQSVTFSACVHRQRFLARIFLPNLQRSTYGTESFKDEDYGAPAATPDVPHQIYKGMLSKQVRAVKSFSFGTSLIGVGMQPVLYEHLSAPESSLPLMVALYSAVGVFTFVTPFLIHFVAKKYVTDIIFDPTTKEYQASVFKFLPTKRKITFKLEDISIPDVPGAFTTLCVKNIPLLCIPSDFLYPEHYVKFMGYDKPIDYQLSTPKEQNNENTKP
;
A
#
# COMPACT_ATOMS: atom_id res chain seq x y z
N MET A 1 15.01 64.01 -17.32
CA MET A 1 16.21 63.15 -17.40
C MET A 1 16.22 62.16 -16.23
N ALA A 2 15.16 61.35 -16.08
CA ALA A 2 15.03 60.37 -14.99
C ALA A 2 14.14 59.18 -15.38
N THR A 3 13.95 58.95 -16.69
CA THR A 3 13.05 57.90 -17.21
C THR A 3 13.76 56.95 -18.20
N LEU A 4 15.06 57.13 -18.44
CA LEU A 4 15.83 56.32 -19.40
C LEU A 4 16.77 55.28 -18.73
N THR A 5 16.94 55.30 -17.41
CA THR A 5 17.86 54.37 -16.71
C THR A 5 17.16 53.14 -16.11
N MET A 6 15.82 53.10 -16.07
CA MET A 6 15.05 51.95 -15.57
C MET A 6 14.81 50.89 -16.66
N ALA A 7 14.89 51.24 -17.95
CA ALA A 7 14.63 50.32 -19.06
C ALA A 7 15.82 49.40 -19.42
N ILE A 8 17.03 49.73 -18.98
CA ILE A 8 18.24 48.92 -19.26
C ILE A 8 18.52 47.91 -18.15
N LEU A 9 17.90 48.05 -16.96
CA LEU A 9 18.06 47.07 -15.88
C LEU A 9 17.03 45.91 -15.95
N GLN A 10 15.97 46.05 -16.76
CA GLN A 10 15.00 44.98 -17.00
C GLN A 10 15.37 44.06 -18.18
N SER A 11 16.31 44.46 -19.04
CA SER A 11 16.76 43.65 -20.18
C SER A 11 17.90 42.68 -19.84
N VAL A 12 18.69 42.94 -18.80
CA VAL A 12 19.77 42.02 -18.37
C VAL A 12 19.27 40.94 -17.39
N THR A 13 18.09 41.12 -16.80
CA THR A 13 17.49 40.15 -15.87
C THR A 13 16.59 39.12 -16.55
N PHE A 14 16.15 39.35 -17.78
CA PHE A 14 15.31 38.37 -18.52
C PHE A 14 16.10 37.36 -19.36
N SER A 15 17.37 37.64 -19.72
CA SER A 15 18.15 36.71 -20.55
C SER A 15 18.97 35.68 -19.76
N ALA A 16 19.12 35.84 -18.43
CA ALA A 16 19.76 34.85 -17.55
C ALA A 16 18.76 33.91 -16.86
N CYS A 17 17.46 34.13 -17.05
CA CYS A 17 16.38 33.39 -16.37
C CYS A 17 15.91 32.14 -17.14
N VAL A 18 16.07 32.08 -18.47
CA VAL A 18 15.61 30.92 -19.28
C VAL A 18 16.67 29.83 -19.41
N HIS A 19 17.95 30.13 -19.18
CA HIS A 19 19.03 29.14 -19.34
C HIS A 19 19.34 28.35 -18.07
N ARG A 20 19.04 28.90 -16.88
CA ARG A 20 19.31 28.22 -15.59
C ARG A 20 18.10 27.45 -15.02
N GLN A 21 16.97 27.41 -15.72
CA GLN A 21 15.88 26.46 -15.47
C GLN A 21 15.98 25.17 -16.30
N ARG A 22 16.88 25.11 -17.29
CA ARG A 22 17.14 23.87 -18.05
C ARG A 22 18.26 22.99 -17.49
N PHE A 23 19.04 23.49 -16.54
CA PHE A 23 20.12 22.73 -15.91
C PHE A 23 19.68 21.98 -14.64
N LEU A 24 18.76 22.54 -13.86
CA LEU A 24 18.18 21.86 -12.68
C LEU A 24 17.03 20.90 -13.02
N ALA A 25 16.54 20.90 -14.27
CA ALA A 25 15.64 19.86 -14.78
C ALA A 25 16.40 18.62 -15.30
N ARG A 26 17.74 18.69 -15.44
CA ARG A 26 18.59 17.58 -15.90
C ARG A 26 19.36 16.87 -14.79
N ILE A 27 19.39 17.41 -13.57
CA ILE A 27 19.98 16.73 -12.41
C ILE A 27 18.95 15.84 -11.70
N PHE A 28 17.65 16.07 -11.92
CA PHE A 28 16.58 15.28 -11.29
C PHE A 28 15.83 14.32 -12.24
N LEU A 29 16.26 14.20 -13.50
CA LEU A 29 15.74 13.21 -14.44
C LEU A 29 16.86 12.69 -15.36
N PRO A 30 17.52 11.59 -14.98
CA PRO A 30 17.91 10.58 -15.93
C PRO A 30 17.07 9.32 -15.70
N ASN A 31 16.49 8.84 -16.79
CA ASN A 31 15.77 7.57 -16.94
C ASN A 31 14.37 7.46 -16.33
N LEU A 32 13.42 8.20 -16.92
CA LEU A 32 12.20 7.54 -17.41
C LEU A 32 12.58 6.65 -18.60
N GLN A 33 13.43 5.65 -18.35
CA GLN A 33 13.29 4.41 -19.09
C GLN A 33 11.93 3.91 -18.67
N ARG A 34 11.01 3.95 -19.61
CA ARG A 34 9.89 3.04 -19.75
C ARG A 34 10.35 1.70 -19.19
N SER A 35 10.08 1.46 -17.91
CA SER A 35 10.17 0.14 -17.31
C SER A 35 9.01 -0.58 -17.96
N THR A 36 9.29 -1.13 -19.15
CA THR A 36 8.62 -2.32 -19.62
C THR A 36 8.54 -3.20 -18.40
N TYR A 37 7.32 -3.44 -17.95
CA TYR A 37 7.00 -4.55 -17.08
C TYR A 37 7.85 -5.70 -17.59
N GLY A 38 8.86 -6.05 -16.81
CA GLY A 38 9.54 -7.31 -16.99
C GLY A 38 8.45 -8.33 -16.77
N THR A 39 7.83 -8.75 -17.87
CA THR A 39 7.47 -10.13 -18.09
C THR A 39 8.75 -10.90 -17.76
N GLU A 40 8.99 -11.15 -16.47
CA GLU A 40 9.81 -12.27 -16.05
C GLU A 40 9.16 -13.43 -16.77
N SER A 41 9.87 -13.90 -17.80
CA SER A 41 9.44 -14.88 -18.77
C SER A 41 8.51 -15.86 -18.08
N PHE A 42 7.24 -15.78 -18.45
CA PHE A 42 6.37 -16.94 -18.45
C PHE A 42 7.20 -18.00 -19.18
N LYS A 43 7.80 -18.91 -18.42
CA LYS A 43 8.07 -20.21 -19.00
C LYS A 43 6.67 -20.73 -19.25
N ASP A 44 6.29 -20.73 -20.53
CA ASP A 44 5.24 -21.57 -21.06
C ASP A 44 5.59 -23.03 -20.68
N GLU A 45 5.42 -23.38 -19.41
CA GLU A 45 5.13 -24.76 -19.05
C GLU A 45 3.65 -24.94 -19.36
N ASP A 46 3.44 -25.40 -20.60
CA ASP A 46 2.43 -26.39 -20.96
C ASP A 46 1.06 -26.17 -20.33
N TYR A 47 0.22 -25.35 -20.98
CA TYR A 47 -1.23 -25.42 -20.81
C TYR A 47 -1.77 -26.70 -21.46
N GLY A 48 -1.42 -27.83 -20.87
CA GLY A 48 -1.97 -29.15 -21.12
C GLY A 48 -2.69 -29.66 -19.87
N ALA A 49 -4.01 -29.82 -19.96
CA ALA A 49 -4.88 -30.44 -18.96
C ALA A 49 -5.10 -29.66 -17.64
N PRO A 50 -6.26 -29.83 -16.95
CA PRO A 50 -6.46 -29.28 -15.62
C PRO A 50 -5.39 -29.83 -14.69
N ALA A 51 -4.40 -29.00 -14.35
CA ALA A 51 -3.29 -29.37 -13.49
C ALA A 51 -3.85 -29.91 -12.17
N ALA A 52 -3.68 -31.21 -11.94
CA ALA A 52 -3.97 -31.84 -10.66
C ALA A 52 -3.28 -31.02 -9.56
N THR A 53 -4.03 -30.63 -8.53
CA THR A 53 -3.48 -29.90 -7.39
C THR A 53 -2.29 -30.68 -6.84
N PRO A 54 -1.09 -30.08 -6.74
CA PRO A 54 0.09 -30.78 -6.25
C PRO A 54 -0.16 -31.32 -4.84
N ASP A 55 0.22 -32.57 -4.56
CA ASP A 55 0.16 -33.18 -3.22
C ASP A 55 1.26 -32.68 -2.27
N VAL A 56 2.03 -31.68 -2.71
CA VAL A 56 3.07 -31.00 -1.93
C VAL A 56 2.64 -29.58 -1.59
N PRO A 57 3.17 -28.98 -0.50
CA PRO A 57 2.90 -27.59 -0.18
C PRO A 57 3.24 -26.66 -1.35
N HIS A 58 2.25 -25.95 -1.85
CA HIS A 58 2.39 -25.12 -3.05
C HIS A 58 1.79 -23.73 -2.84
N GLN A 59 2.29 -22.76 -3.59
CA GLN A 59 1.81 -21.39 -3.53
C GLN A 59 0.47 -21.29 -4.26
N ILE A 60 -0.55 -20.78 -3.59
CA ILE A 60 -1.89 -20.61 -4.16
C ILE A 60 -2.24 -19.16 -4.49
N TYR A 61 -1.49 -18.22 -3.92
CA TYR A 61 -1.70 -16.78 -4.08
C TYR A 61 -0.37 -16.05 -4.16
N LYS A 62 -0.26 -15.10 -5.10
CA LYS A 62 0.92 -14.24 -5.27
C LYS A 62 0.47 -12.81 -5.50
N GLY A 63 0.52 -12.01 -4.44
CA GLY A 63 0.09 -10.61 -4.49
C GLY A 63 0.97 -9.78 -5.42
N MET A 64 0.43 -9.23 -6.50
CA MET A 64 1.18 -8.47 -7.51
C MET A 64 1.77 -7.16 -6.94
N LEU A 65 1.07 -6.53 -6.00
CA LEU A 65 1.47 -5.27 -5.36
C LEU A 65 2.54 -5.48 -4.27
N SER A 66 2.99 -6.71 -4.01
CA SER A 66 3.96 -7.00 -2.94
C SER A 66 5.26 -6.21 -3.06
N LYS A 67 5.80 -6.10 -4.29
CA LYS A 67 7.02 -5.33 -4.58
C LYS A 67 6.79 -3.83 -4.33
N GLN A 68 5.64 -3.30 -4.75
CA GLN A 68 5.27 -1.89 -4.58
C GLN A 68 5.06 -1.54 -3.10
N VAL A 69 4.32 -2.35 -2.35
CA VAL A 69 4.10 -2.16 -0.91
C VAL A 69 5.44 -2.15 -0.17
N ARG A 70 6.37 -3.05 -0.52
CA ARG A 70 7.72 -3.07 0.06
C ARG A 70 8.49 -1.79 -0.27
N ALA A 71 8.46 -1.36 -1.54
CA ALA A 71 9.14 -0.15 -1.98
C ALA A 71 8.62 1.10 -1.25
N VAL A 72 7.29 1.27 -1.15
CA VAL A 72 6.66 2.41 -0.47
C VAL A 72 7.00 2.42 1.02
N LYS A 73 7.03 1.25 1.69
CA LYS A 73 7.46 1.15 3.10
C LYS A 73 8.94 1.52 3.28
N SER A 74 9.82 0.99 2.45
CA SER A 74 11.26 1.29 2.52
C SER A 74 11.55 2.75 2.23
N PHE A 75 10.90 3.33 1.22
CA PHE A 75 11.03 4.74 0.88
C PHE A 75 10.54 5.62 2.03
N SER A 76 9.34 5.36 2.55
CA SER A 76 8.77 6.11 3.67
C SER A 76 9.66 6.04 4.92
N PHE A 77 10.19 4.85 5.22
CA PHE A 77 11.11 4.65 6.33
C PHE A 77 12.44 5.39 6.11
N GLY A 78 12.99 5.35 4.89
CA GLY A 78 14.20 6.07 4.53
C GLY A 78 14.05 7.59 4.63
N THR A 79 12.98 8.17 4.07
CA THR A 79 12.69 9.60 4.19
C THR A 79 12.50 10.03 5.64
N SER A 80 11.86 9.20 6.47
CA SER A 80 11.69 9.48 7.90
C SER A 80 13.04 9.47 8.64
N LEU A 81 13.91 8.49 8.36
CA LEU A 81 15.26 8.44 8.93
C LEU A 81 16.11 9.63 8.52
N ILE A 82 16.03 10.05 7.25
CA ILE A 82 16.70 11.27 6.77
C ILE A 82 16.16 12.49 7.51
N GLY A 83 14.84 12.60 7.68
CA GLY A 83 14.21 13.69 8.43
C GLY A 83 14.71 13.81 9.86
N VAL A 84 14.82 12.68 10.59
CA VAL A 84 15.42 12.64 11.93
C VAL A 84 16.92 12.97 11.88
N GLY A 85 17.66 12.40 10.94
CA GLY A 85 19.10 12.64 10.78
C GLY A 85 19.45 14.08 10.37
N MET A 86 18.50 14.82 9.80
CA MET A 86 18.66 16.22 9.41
C MET A 86 18.42 17.20 10.57
N GLN A 87 17.84 16.75 11.69
CA GLN A 87 17.58 17.60 12.86
C GLN A 87 18.83 18.32 13.42
N PRO A 88 20.03 17.72 13.51
CA PRO A 88 21.24 18.39 13.98
C PRO A 88 21.64 19.55 13.06
N VAL A 89 21.59 19.33 11.74
CA VAL A 89 21.91 20.35 10.73
C VAL A 89 20.95 21.53 10.84
N LEU A 90 19.64 21.26 10.99
CA LEU A 90 18.66 22.34 11.17
C LEU A 90 18.86 23.09 12.49
N TYR A 91 19.30 22.43 13.57
CA TYR A 91 19.56 23.08 14.86
C TYR A 91 20.72 24.08 14.79
N GLU A 92 21.77 23.78 14.02
CA GLU A 92 22.85 24.73 13.76
C GLU A 92 22.34 25.98 13.03
N HIS A 93 21.44 25.80 12.05
CA HIS A 93 20.83 26.91 11.33
C HIS A 93 19.84 27.74 12.16
N LEU A 94 19.17 27.15 13.15
CA LEU A 94 18.33 27.89 14.11
C LEU A 94 19.14 28.80 15.02
N SER A 95 20.38 28.42 15.33
CA SER A 95 21.28 29.20 16.18
C SER A 95 21.98 30.34 15.42
N ALA A 96 21.82 30.38 14.09
CA ALA A 96 22.40 31.42 13.25
C ALA A 96 21.55 32.72 13.30
N PRO A 97 22.17 33.91 13.50
CA PRO A 97 21.47 35.19 13.60
C PRO A 97 20.64 35.59 12.37
N GLU A 98 20.97 35.05 11.19
CA GLU A 98 20.41 35.43 9.89
C GLU A 98 19.21 34.57 9.46
N SER A 99 18.72 33.66 10.32
CA SER A 99 17.68 32.71 9.95
C SER A 99 16.27 33.30 10.06
N SER A 100 15.43 33.08 9.03
CA SER A 100 14.02 33.49 9.08
C SER A 100 13.18 32.46 9.85
N LEU A 101 12.72 32.84 11.04
CA LEU A 101 11.83 32.03 11.87
C LEU A 101 10.63 31.40 11.14
N PRO A 102 9.86 32.11 10.28
CA PRO A 102 8.71 31.51 9.60
C PRO A 102 9.11 30.39 8.62
N LEU A 103 10.24 30.53 7.93
CA LEU A 103 10.75 29.49 7.02
C LEU A 103 11.15 28.24 7.81
N MET A 104 11.81 28.42 8.96
CA MET A 104 12.21 27.31 9.82
C MET A 104 11.00 26.55 10.35
N VAL A 105 9.99 27.24 10.89
CA VAL A 105 8.75 26.61 11.36
C VAL A 105 8.07 25.82 10.24
N ALA A 106 8.00 26.38 9.03
CA ALA A 106 7.46 25.68 7.87
C ALA A 106 8.23 24.39 7.56
N LEU A 107 9.58 24.45 7.49
CA LEU A 107 10.43 23.29 7.22
C LEU A 107 10.31 22.21 8.30
N TYR A 108 10.37 22.59 9.58
CA TYR A 108 10.24 21.65 10.70
C TYR A 108 8.87 20.98 10.73
N SER A 109 7.80 21.73 10.45
CA SER A 109 6.45 21.16 10.38
C SER A 109 6.32 20.14 9.23
N ALA A 110 6.85 20.46 8.05
CA ALA A 110 6.84 19.56 6.91
C ALA A 110 7.64 18.28 7.20
N VAL A 111 8.88 18.41 7.68
CA VAL A 111 9.74 17.27 8.04
C VAL A 111 9.10 16.43 9.14
N GLY A 112 8.53 17.06 10.18
CA GLY A 112 7.85 16.36 11.27
C GLY A 112 6.64 15.55 10.79
N VAL A 113 5.78 16.13 9.96
CA VAL A 113 4.65 15.41 9.35
C VAL A 113 5.15 14.22 8.54
N PHE A 114 6.14 14.41 7.66
CA PHE A 114 6.67 13.30 6.87
C PHE A 114 7.32 12.20 7.71
N THR A 115 7.95 12.56 8.82
CA THR A 115 8.70 11.63 9.69
C THR A 115 7.78 10.73 10.51
N PHE A 116 6.62 11.21 10.95
CA PHE A 116 5.71 10.44 11.80
C PHE A 116 4.44 9.97 11.08
N VAL A 117 3.83 10.83 10.27
CA VAL A 117 2.54 10.54 9.64
C VAL A 117 2.71 9.53 8.51
N THR A 118 3.74 9.66 7.69
CA THR A 118 3.99 8.74 6.56
C THR A 118 4.18 7.28 7.00
N PRO A 119 5.10 6.94 7.93
CA PRO A 119 5.27 5.55 8.33
C PRO A 119 4.01 4.99 9.02
N PHE A 120 3.24 5.83 9.71
CA PHE A 120 1.98 5.43 10.34
C PHE A 120 0.89 5.09 9.31
N LEU A 121 0.62 5.99 8.35
CA LEU A 121 -0.38 5.79 7.29
C LEU A 121 -0.06 4.57 6.44
N ILE A 122 1.19 4.47 5.96
CA ILE A 122 1.61 3.34 5.12
C ILE A 122 1.56 2.03 5.91
N HIS A 123 1.93 2.03 7.20
CA HIS A 123 1.80 0.84 8.03
C HIS A 123 0.35 0.40 8.18
N PHE A 124 -0.58 1.34 8.41
CA PHE A 124 -1.99 1.04 8.61
C PHE A 124 -2.64 0.36 7.40
N VAL A 125 -2.28 0.79 6.18
CA VAL A 125 -2.77 0.18 4.93
C VAL A 125 -2.03 -1.12 4.62
N ALA A 126 -0.69 -1.10 4.64
CA ALA A 126 0.12 -2.23 4.22
C ALA A 126 0.03 -3.45 5.15
N LYS A 127 -0.33 -3.29 6.43
CA LYS A 127 -0.44 -4.41 7.38
C LYS A 127 -1.54 -5.41 7.02
N LYS A 128 -2.54 -4.98 6.25
CA LYS A 128 -3.67 -5.82 5.80
C LYS A 128 -3.36 -6.56 4.50
N TYR A 129 -2.39 -6.10 3.72
CA TYR A 129 -2.07 -6.67 2.42
C TYR A 129 -1.35 -8.02 2.53
N VAL A 130 -1.90 -9.05 1.90
CA VAL A 130 -1.30 -10.39 1.81
C VAL A 130 -0.32 -10.44 0.64
N THR A 131 0.89 -10.93 0.88
CA THR A 131 1.94 -11.02 -0.14
C THR A 131 1.94 -12.35 -0.86
N ASP A 132 1.73 -13.43 -0.12
CA ASP A 132 1.71 -14.80 -0.62
C ASP A 132 0.88 -15.67 0.30
N ILE A 133 0.23 -16.69 -0.26
CA ILE A 133 -0.44 -17.74 0.52
C ILE A 133 0.06 -19.07 0.00
N ILE A 134 0.52 -19.92 0.92
CA ILE A 134 0.95 -21.30 0.67
C ILE A 134 -0.11 -22.22 1.29
N PHE A 135 -0.54 -23.22 0.53
CA PHE A 135 -1.44 -24.25 0.99
C PHE A 135 -0.67 -25.56 1.14
N ASP A 136 -0.87 -26.24 2.26
CA ASP A 136 -0.37 -27.59 2.50
C ASP A 136 -1.54 -28.59 2.41
N PRO A 137 -1.55 -29.47 1.38
CA PRO A 137 -2.63 -30.45 1.19
C PRO A 137 -2.64 -31.54 2.26
N THR A 138 -1.49 -31.85 2.88
CA THR A 138 -1.37 -32.91 3.90
C THR A 138 -2.05 -32.47 5.20
N THR A 139 -1.74 -31.26 5.66
CA THR A 139 -2.27 -30.70 6.91
C THR A 139 -3.58 -29.94 6.74
N LYS A 140 -3.95 -29.61 5.48
CA LYS A 140 -5.06 -28.73 5.10
C LYS A 140 -4.96 -27.33 5.73
N GLU A 141 -3.74 -26.87 5.96
CA GLU A 141 -3.44 -25.56 6.54
C GLU A 141 -3.00 -24.55 5.48
N TYR A 142 -3.38 -23.30 5.70
CA TYR A 142 -2.99 -22.17 4.89
C TYR A 142 -1.98 -21.31 5.66
N GLN A 143 -0.95 -20.84 4.97
CA GLN A 143 0.03 -19.90 5.50
C GLN A 143 0.02 -18.62 4.66
N ALA A 144 -0.55 -17.55 5.20
CA ALA A 144 -0.51 -16.22 4.58
C ALA A 144 0.69 -15.42 5.10
N SER A 145 1.46 -14.84 4.19
CA SER A 145 2.51 -13.88 4.51
C SER A 145 2.00 -12.45 4.39
N VAL A 146 2.28 -11.61 5.40
CA VAL A 146 1.98 -10.17 5.39
C VAL A 146 3.21 -9.39 5.86
N PHE A 147 3.31 -8.10 5.53
CA PHE A 147 4.41 -7.27 6.02
C PHE A 147 4.21 -6.82 7.47
N LYS A 148 5.30 -6.77 8.25
CA LYS A 148 5.36 -6.19 9.59
C LYS A 148 5.44 -4.65 9.52
N PHE A 149 5.77 -4.00 10.65
CA PHE A 149 6.14 -2.59 10.68
C PHE A 149 7.30 -2.30 9.74
N LEU A 150 8.40 -3.02 9.92
CA LEU A 150 9.50 -3.05 8.96
C LEU A 150 9.12 -3.84 7.69
N PRO A 151 9.85 -3.68 6.57
CA PRO A 151 9.65 -4.40 5.31
C PRO A 151 9.99 -5.91 5.39
N THR A 152 9.71 -6.55 6.53
CA THR A 152 9.93 -7.97 6.82
C THR A 152 8.59 -8.69 6.81
N LYS A 153 8.55 -9.90 6.24
CA LYS A 153 7.35 -10.73 6.20
C LYS A 153 7.10 -11.41 7.56
N ARG A 154 5.83 -11.56 7.94
CA ARG A 154 5.35 -12.45 9.00
C ARG A 154 4.37 -13.44 8.39
N LYS A 155 4.39 -14.68 8.86
CA LYS A 155 3.46 -15.73 8.44
C LYS A 155 2.31 -15.84 9.44
N ILE A 156 1.12 -16.10 8.93
CA ILE A 156 -0.11 -16.36 9.69
C ILE A 156 -0.61 -17.71 9.21
N THR A 157 -0.63 -18.70 10.10
CA THR A 157 -1.16 -20.04 9.82
C THR A 157 -2.63 -20.11 10.25
N PHE A 158 -3.49 -20.60 9.36
CA PHE A 158 -4.93 -20.69 9.58
C PHE A 158 -5.56 -21.82 8.78
N LYS A 159 -6.74 -22.25 9.21
CA LYS A 159 -7.58 -23.22 8.51
C LYS A 159 -8.78 -22.53 7.87
N LEU A 160 -9.52 -23.26 7.04
CA LEU A 160 -10.70 -22.72 6.36
C LEU A 160 -11.80 -22.27 7.35
N GLU A 161 -11.90 -22.93 8.51
CA GLU A 161 -12.81 -22.58 9.60
C GLU A 161 -12.48 -21.26 10.31
N ASP A 162 -11.21 -20.82 10.25
CA ASP A 162 -10.75 -19.57 10.86
C ASP A 162 -11.09 -18.33 9.99
N ILE A 163 -11.65 -18.54 8.80
CA ILE A 163 -11.98 -17.50 7.83
C ILE A 163 -13.42 -17.01 8.08
N SER A 164 -13.56 -15.71 8.27
CA SER A 164 -14.84 -15.01 8.30
C SER A 164 -14.87 -13.90 7.25
N ILE A 165 -16.02 -13.71 6.62
CA ILE A 165 -16.23 -12.64 5.65
C ILE A 165 -16.96 -11.52 6.39
N PRO A 166 -16.42 -10.30 6.45
CA PRO A 166 -17.11 -9.20 7.09
C PRO A 166 -18.35 -8.80 6.27
N ASP A 167 -19.48 -8.56 6.94
CA ASP A 167 -20.74 -8.12 6.30
C ASP A 167 -20.56 -6.84 5.47
N VAL A 168 -19.69 -5.95 5.95
CA VAL A 168 -19.29 -4.72 5.26
C VAL A 168 -17.80 -4.77 4.98
N PRO A 169 -17.38 -5.01 3.72
CA PRO A 169 -15.96 -5.01 3.36
C PRO A 169 -15.40 -3.59 3.57
N GLY A 170 -14.35 -3.48 4.38
CA GLY A 170 -13.60 -2.24 4.51
C GLY A 170 -12.77 -1.97 3.24
N ALA A 171 -12.35 -0.72 3.02
CA ALA A 171 -11.59 -0.31 1.83
C ALA A 171 -10.31 -1.14 1.53
N PHE A 172 -9.78 -1.86 2.52
CA PHE A 172 -8.60 -2.73 2.40
C PHE A 172 -8.82 -4.06 3.13
N THR A 173 -10.01 -4.65 3.03
CA THR A 173 -10.32 -5.91 3.70
C THR A 173 -11.27 -6.75 2.84
N THR A 174 -10.79 -7.91 2.41
CA THR A 174 -11.56 -8.90 1.63
C THR A 174 -12.09 -10.00 2.53
N LEU A 175 -11.28 -10.45 3.49
CA LEU A 175 -11.60 -11.53 4.41
C LEU A 175 -10.92 -11.29 5.76
N CYS A 176 -11.42 -11.93 6.80
CA CYS A 176 -10.86 -11.90 8.15
C CYS A 176 -10.38 -13.30 8.51
N VAL A 177 -9.15 -13.42 8.99
CA VAL A 177 -8.59 -14.68 9.50
C VAL A 177 -8.33 -14.51 10.97
N LYS A 178 -9.00 -15.29 11.84
CA LYS A 178 -8.85 -15.17 13.31
C LYS A 178 -9.06 -13.73 13.81
N ASN A 179 -10.09 -13.05 13.30
CA ASN A 179 -10.37 -11.62 13.53
C ASN A 179 -9.30 -10.63 13.02
N ILE A 180 -8.34 -11.08 12.21
CA ILE A 180 -7.34 -10.23 11.57
C ILE A 180 -7.83 -9.90 10.14
N PRO A 181 -8.08 -8.62 9.82
CA PRO A 181 -8.52 -8.24 8.49
C PRO A 181 -7.37 -8.36 7.48
N LEU A 182 -7.61 -9.10 6.41
CA LEU A 182 -6.68 -9.34 5.31
C LEU A 182 -7.28 -8.86 3.99
N LEU A 183 -6.40 -8.34 3.13
CA LEU A 183 -6.70 -7.93 1.77
C LEU A 183 -6.06 -8.92 0.81
N CYS A 184 -6.92 -9.63 0.09
CA CYS A 184 -6.56 -10.55 -0.98
C CYS A 184 -7.29 -10.10 -2.25
N ILE A 185 -6.55 -10.05 -3.36
CA ILE A 185 -7.10 -9.67 -4.66
C ILE A 185 -7.49 -10.95 -5.42
N PRO A 186 -8.73 -11.11 -5.90
CA PRO A 186 -9.18 -12.35 -6.55
C PRO A 186 -8.32 -12.73 -7.77
N SER A 187 -7.87 -11.74 -8.54
CA SER A 187 -7.02 -11.92 -9.72
C SER A 187 -5.62 -12.46 -9.43
N ASP A 188 -5.16 -12.39 -8.19
CA ASP A 188 -3.80 -12.80 -7.78
C ASP A 188 -3.73 -14.27 -7.30
N PHE A 189 -4.86 -14.99 -7.35
CA PHE A 189 -4.93 -16.42 -7.05
C PHE A 189 -4.49 -17.26 -8.26
N LEU A 190 -3.52 -18.15 -8.04
CA LEU A 190 -3.07 -19.12 -9.04
C LEU A 190 -4.08 -20.25 -9.23
N TYR A 191 -4.78 -20.60 -8.14
CA TYR A 191 -5.83 -21.61 -8.10
C TYR A 191 -7.14 -20.98 -7.61
N PRO A 192 -8.03 -20.57 -8.52
CA PRO A 192 -9.28 -19.87 -8.18
C PRO A 192 -10.19 -20.66 -7.24
N GLU A 193 -10.11 -21.99 -7.24
CA GLU A 193 -10.94 -22.84 -6.37
C GLU A 193 -10.72 -22.58 -4.89
N HIS A 194 -9.50 -22.24 -4.46
CA HIS A 194 -9.25 -21.88 -3.06
C HIS A 194 -9.92 -20.56 -2.68
N TYR A 195 -10.05 -19.62 -3.62
CA TYR A 195 -10.77 -18.38 -3.39
C TYR A 195 -12.28 -18.60 -3.23
N VAL A 196 -12.87 -19.47 -4.05
CA VAL A 196 -14.28 -19.89 -3.92
C VAL A 196 -14.54 -20.50 -2.54
N LYS A 197 -13.62 -21.33 -2.05
CA LYS A 197 -13.67 -21.91 -0.70
C LYS A 197 -13.51 -20.86 0.40
N PHE A 198 -12.61 -19.89 0.25
CA PHE A 198 -12.43 -18.80 1.21
C PHE A 198 -13.67 -17.92 1.34
N MET A 199 -14.37 -17.69 0.23
CA MET A 199 -15.61 -16.92 0.20
C MET A 199 -16.85 -17.74 0.58
N GLY A 200 -16.71 -19.04 0.81
CA GLY A 200 -17.83 -19.91 1.17
C GLY A 200 -18.84 -20.14 0.05
N TYR A 201 -18.50 -19.81 -1.20
CA TYR A 201 -19.37 -19.99 -2.38
C TYR A 201 -19.60 -21.46 -2.74
N ASP A 202 -18.85 -22.38 -2.14
CA ASP A 202 -19.00 -23.83 -2.28
C ASP A 202 -20.18 -24.39 -1.45
N LYS A 203 -20.66 -23.65 -0.44
CA LYS A 203 -21.75 -24.10 0.43
C LYS A 203 -23.11 -23.76 -0.18
N PRO A 204 -24.14 -24.61 -0.01
CA PRO A 204 -25.49 -24.30 -0.44
C PRO A 204 -25.98 -23.02 0.25
N ILE A 205 -26.59 -22.13 -0.53
CA ILE A 205 -27.11 -20.85 -0.02
C ILE A 205 -28.36 -21.14 0.81
N ASP A 206 -28.27 -20.99 2.12
CA ASP A 206 -29.44 -20.97 3.00
C ASP A 206 -30.15 -19.62 2.81
N TYR A 207 -31.13 -19.56 1.91
CA TYR A 207 -31.98 -18.39 1.67
C TYR A 207 -32.93 -18.15 2.86
N GLN A 208 -32.39 -17.73 4.00
CA GLN A 208 -33.19 -17.23 5.10
C GLN A 208 -33.58 -15.78 4.78
N LEU A 209 -34.63 -15.62 3.99
CA LEU A 209 -35.29 -14.33 3.80
C LEU A 209 -35.90 -13.92 5.14
N SER A 210 -35.24 -13.03 5.87
CA SER A 210 -35.84 -12.35 7.00
C SER A 210 -36.95 -11.43 6.50
N THR A 211 -38.15 -11.99 6.34
CA THR A 211 -39.37 -11.19 6.24
C THR A 211 -39.43 -10.27 7.46
N PRO A 212 -39.52 -8.94 7.28
CA PRO A 212 -39.70 -8.02 8.39
C PRO A 212 -40.91 -8.50 9.19
N LYS A 213 -40.71 -8.79 10.48
CA LYS A 213 -41.82 -9.10 11.38
C LYS A 213 -42.79 -7.91 11.34
N GLU A 214 -43.90 -8.12 10.66
CA GLU A 214 -45.07 -7.25 10.69
C GLU A 214 -45.53 -7.18 12.14
N GLN A 215 -45.18 -6.10 12.83
CA GLN A 215 -45.85 -5.70 14.07
C GLN A 215 -47.24 -5.23 13.69
N ASN A 216 -48.17 -6.16 13.51
CA ASN A 216 -49.58 -5.86 13.43
C ASN A 216 -50.35 -6.56 14.54
N ASN A 217 -51.19 -5.73 15.16
CA ASN A 217 -52.36 -6.03 15.96
C ASN A 217 -52.14 -6.45 17.42
N GLU A 218 -52.96 -6.05 18.38
CA GLU A 218 -54.07 -5.10 18.49
C GLU A 218 -54.54 -5.24 19.94
N ASN A 219 -55.17 -4.19 20.44
CA ASN A 219 -55.82 -4.06 21.74
C ASN A 219 -56.54 -5.33 22.26
N THR A 220 -56.55 -5.55 23.58
CA THR A 220 -57.78 -5.44 24.41
C THR A 220 -57.56 -5.94 25.85
N LYS A 221 -58.08 -5.11 26.76
CA LYS A 221 -58.24 -5.19 28.23
C LYS A 221 -59.02 -6.45 28.70
N PRO A 222 -59.07 -6.77 30.01
CA PRO A 222 -59.96 -6.05 30.95
C PRO A 222 -59.30 -5.48 32.23
#